data_AF-A0A2V9FB90-F1
#
_entry.id   AF-A0A2V9FB90-F1
#
_cell.length_a   1.000
_cell.length_b   1.000
_cell.length_c   1.000
_cell.angle_alpha   90.00
_cell.angle_beta   90.00
_cell.angle_gamma   90.00
#
_symmetry.space_group_name_H-M   'P 1'
#
loop_
_entity.id
_entity.type
_entity.pdbx_description
1 polymer ?
#
loop_
_entity_poly.entity_id
_entity_poly.type
_entity_poly.pdbx_seq_one_letter_code
_entity_poly.pdbx_strand_id
1 'polypeptide(L)'
;MPSIYDLKPRFQNLLRPLVNGLARIGVTANQVTIAALLLSVTVGHMIARTHGGRMLLVLPAVLFVRMALNAMDGILAREHNQKSALGAILN
;
A
#
# COMPACT_ATOMS: atom_id res chain seq x y z
N MET A 1 -17.78 -3.27 -21.84
CA MET A 1 -16.35 -3.50 -22.14
C MET A 1 -15.57 -3.10 -20.91
N PRO A 2 -14.68 -3.96 -20.35
CA PRO A 2 -13.83 -3.55 -19.23
C PRO A 2 -12.97 -2.37 -19.66
N SER A 3 -13.08 -1.27 -18.93
CA SER A 3 -12.31 -0.04 -19.14
C SER A 3 -11.18 0.05 -18.11
N ILE A 4 -10.17 0.88 -18.39
CA ILE A 4 -9.10 1.18 -17.42
C ILE A 4 -9.69 1.71 -16.10
N TYR A 5 -10.84 2.38 -16.14
CA TYR A 5 -11.56 2.85 -14.94
C TYR A 5 -12.06 1.71 -14.04
N ASP A 6 -12.26 0.50 -14.57
CA ASP A 6 -12.74 -0.65 -13.80
C ASP A 6 -11.61 -1.37 -13.02
N LEU A 7 -10.34 -1.08 -13.35
CA LEU A 7 -9.19 -1.74 -12.74
C LEU A 7 -9.06 -1.41 -11.25
N LYS A 8 -9.19 -0.13 -10.89
CA LYS A 8 -9.08 0.32 -9.50
C LYS A 8 -10.12 -0.34 -8.58
N PRO A 9 -11.44 -0.28 -8.86
CA PRO A 9 -12.43 -0.90 -7.98
C PRO A 9 -12.27 -2.43 -7.92
N ARG A 10 -11.91 -3.10 -9.03
CA ARG A 10 -11.65 -4.55 -9.02
C ARG A 10 -10.43 -4.93 -8.20
N PHE A 11 -9.34 -4.18 -8.31
CA PHE A 11 -8.14 -4.37 -7.49
C PHE A 11 -8.44 -4.17 -6.00
N GLN A 12 -9.19 -3.13 -5.65
CA GLN A 12 -9.63 -2.92 -4.26
C GLN A 12 -10.51 -4.08 -3.77
N ASN A 13 -11.43 -4.57 -4.61
CA ASN A 13 -12.28 -5.71 -4.26
C ASN A 13 -11.48 -6.99 -3.96
N LEU A 14 -10.36 -7.21 -4.66
CA LEU A 14 -9.46 -8.33 -4.37
C LEU A 14 -8.80 -8.20 -2.99
N LEU A 15 -8.51 -6.97 -2.54
CA LEU A 15 -7.86 -6.70 -1.27
C LEU A 15 -8.83 -6.65 -0.07
N ARG A 16 -10.13 -6.40 -0.31
CA ARG A 16 -11.16 -6.27 0.75
C ARG A 16 -11.15 -7.41 1.78
N PRO A 17 -11.08 -8.71 1.42
CA PRO A 17 -11.08 -9.79 2.41
C PRO A 17 -9.88 -9.71 3.36
N LEU A 18 -8.71 -9.35 2.83
CA LEU A 18 -7.48 -9.18 3.63
C LEU A 18 -7.62 -7.97 4.55
N VAL A 19 -8.08 -6.84 4.02
CA VAL A 19 -8.31 -5.61 4.81
C VAL A 19 -9.30 -5.86 5.95
N ASN A 20 -10.38 -6.58 5.70
CA ASN A 20 -11.35 -6.95 6.72
C ASN A 20 -10.76 -7.89 7.78
N GLY A 21 -9.84 -8.78 7.39
CA GLY A 21 -9.03 -9.57 8.32
C GLY A 21 -8.18 -8.69 9.23
N LEU A 22 -7.45 -7.74 8.64
CA LEU A 22 -6.58 -6.80 9.36
C LEU A 22 -7.37 -5.90 10.31
N ALA A 23 -8.51 -5.36 9.88
CA ALA A 23 -9.37 -4.52 10.71
C ALA A 23 -9.88 -5.29 11.94
N ARG A 24 -10.25 -6.57 11.79
CA ARG A 24 -10.70 -7.42 12.90
C ARG A 24 -9.65 -7.66 13.98
N ILE A 25 -8.37 -7.70 13.60
CA ILE A 25 -7.25 -7.82 14.55
C ILE A 25 -6.74 -6.46 15.04
N GLY A 26 -7.45 -5.36 14.74
CA GLY A 26 -7.14 -4.02 15.25
C GLY A 26 -6.05 -3.26 14.49
N VAL A 27 -5.66 -3.71 13.29
CA VAL A 27 -4.71 -2.96 12.46
C VAL A 27 -5.33 -1.66 11.97
N THR A 28 -4.55 -0.59 12.03
CA THR A 28 -4.96 0.77 11.64
C THR A 28 -4.41 1.18 10.27
N ALA A 29 -5.11 2.09 9.59
CA ALA A 29 -4.70 2.66 8.30
C ALA A 29 -3.30 3.26 8.40
N ASN A 30 -3.02 4.04 9.45
CA ASN A 30 -1.72 4.66 9.66
C ASN A 30 -0.58 3.64 9.83
N GLN A 31 -0.82 2.49 10.47
CA GLN A 31 0.18 1.42 10.55
C GLN A 31 0.51 0.86 9.18
N VAL A 32 -0.49 0.70 8.30
CA VAL A 32 -0.28 0.25 6.92
C VAL A 32 0.50 1.29 6.12
N THR A 33 0.18 2.58 6.26
CA THR A 33 0.91 3.68 5.60
C THR A 33 2.37 3.76 6.07
N ILE A 34 2.63 3.59 7.38
CA ILE A 34 4.00 3.55 7.92
C ILE A 34 4.75 2.31 7.41
N ALA A 35 4.10 1.14 7.33
CA ALA A 35 4.72 -0.06 6.79
C ALA A 35 5.10 0.13 5.31
N ALA A 36 4.23 0.76 4.52
CA ALA A 36 4.54 1.17 3.16
C ALA A 36 5.77 2.09 3.16
N LEU A 37 5.76 3.16 3.97
CA LEU A 37 6.87 4.11 4.11
C LEU A 37 8.21 3.39 4.32
N LEU A 38 8.28 2.56 5.36
CA LEU A 38 9.46 1.76 5.70
C LEU A 38 9.91 0.87 4.54
N LEU A 39 8.98 0.21 3.85
CA LEU A 39 9.30 -0.63 2.69
C LEU A 39 10.05 0.15 1.60
N SER A 40 9.63 1.37 1.22
CA SER A 40 10.41 2.11 0.20
C SER A 40 11.69 2.70 0.73
N VAL A 41 11.76 3.11 1.99
CA VAL A 41 13.03 3.58 2.55
C VAL A 41 14.05 2.44 2.53
N THR A 42 13.66 1.23 2.96
CA THR A 42 14.53 0.06 2.94
C THR A 42 14.94 -0.31 1.51
N VAL A 43 14.00 -0.37 0.56
CA VAL A 43 14.31 -0.72 -0.83
C VAL A 43 15.17 0.36 -1.51
N GLY A 44 14.85 1.64 -1.29
CA GLY A 44 15.64 2.76 -1.77
C GLY A 44 17.08 2.72 -1.25
N HIS A 45 17.25 2.42 0.04
CA HIS A 45 18.57 2.24 0.65
C HIS A 45 19.36 1.08 0.04
N MET A 46 18.71 -0.06 -0.22
CA MET A 46 19.35 -1.21 -0.88
C MET A 46 19.76 -0.91 -2.32
N ILE A 47 18.92 -0.20 -3.08
CA ILE A 47 19.23 0.25 -4.44
C ILE A 47 20.42 1.21 -4.42
N ALA A 48 20.44 2.17 -3.49
CA ALA A 48 21.52 3.13 -3.34
C ALA A 48 22.86 2.44 -3.02
N ARG A 49 22.87 1.48 -2.09
CA ARG A 49 24.06 0.68 -1.74
C ARG A 49 24.62 -0.10 -2.94
N THR A 50 23.76 -0.55 -3.84
CA THR A 50 24.12 -1.37 -5.00
C THR A 50 24.33 -0.55 -6.29
N HIS A 51 24.34 0.79 -6.18
CA HIS A 51 24.54 1.72 -7.30
C HIS A 51 23.60 1.47 -8.49
N GLY A 52 22.36 1.04 -8.23
CA GLY A 52 21.32 0.99 -9.26
C GLY A 52 21.50 -0.05 -10.38
N GLY A 53 22.20 -1.17 -10.13
CA GLY A 53 22.34 -2.25 -11.10
C GLY A 53 21.11 -3.18 -11.20
N ARG A 54 21.35 -4.51 -11.13
CA ARG A 54 20.29 -5.54 -11.18
C ARG A 54 19.23 -5.39 -10.08
N MET A 55 19.54 -4.65 -9.01
CA MET A 55 18.61 -4.34 -7.91
C MET A 55 17.37 -3.54 -8.38
N LEU A 56 17.47 -2.80 -9.49
CA LEU A 56 16.31 -2.09 -10.06
C LEU A 56 15.20 -3.05 -10.53
N LEU A 57 15.53 -4.31 -10.83
CA LEU A 57 14.53 -5.32 -11.24
C LEU A 57 13.54 -5.69 -10.12
N VAL A 58 13.86 -5.33 -8.87
CA VAL A 58 12.95 -5.50 -7.72
C VAL A 58 11.88 -4.40 -7.68
N LEU A 59 12.11 -3.25 -8.33
CA LEU A 59 11.19 -2.11 -8.29
C LEU A 59 9.77 -2.43 -8.75
N PRO A 60 9.51 -3.12 -9.88
CA PRO A 60 8.14 -3.42 -10.30
C PRO A 60 7.35 -4.19 -9.23
N ALA A 61 7.99 -5.18 -8.60
CA ALA A 61 7.37 -5.96 -7.53
C ALA A 61 7.12 -5.09 -6.28
N VAL A 62 8.10 -4.30 -5.86
CA VAL A 62 7.96 -3.41 -4.69
C VAL A 62 6.91 -2.34 -4.92
N LEU A 63 6.88 -1.71 -6.09
CA LEU A 63 5.90 -0.69 -6.45
C LEU A 63 4.49 -1.27 -6.53
N PHE A 64 4.36 -2.52 -6.99
CA PHE A 64 3.07 -3.23 -6.97
C PHE A 64 2.59 -3.48 -5.53
N VAL A 65 3.47 -3.97 -4.65
CA VAL A 65 3.15 -4.16 -3.21
C VAL A 65 2.82 -2.81 -2.55
N ARG A 66 3.58 -1.76 -2.85
CA ARG A 66 3.33 -0.38 -2.39
C ARG A 66 1.93 0.09 -2.77
N MET A 67 1.56 -0.08 -4.04
CA MET A 67 0.23 0.27 -4.52
C MET A 67 -0.88 -0.51 -3.78
N ALA A 68 -0.63 -1.79 -3.46
CA ALA A 68 -1.55 -2.60 -2.65
C ALA A 68 -1.69 -2.04 -1.22
N LEU A 69 -0.58 -1.74 -0.54
CA LEU A 69 -0.60 -1.18 0.82
C LEU A 69 -1.33 0.16 0.88
N ASN A 70 -1.08 1.07 -0.07
CA ASN A 70 -1.79 2.35 -0.18
C ASN A 70 -3.29 2.16 -0.51
N ALA A 71 -3.66 1.10 -1.23
CA ALA A 71 -5.07 0.79 -1.44
C ALA A 71 -5.72 0.26 -0.16
N MET A 72 -5.00 -0.56 0.61
CA MET A 72 -5.46 -1.13 1.88
C MET A 72 -5.66 -0.07 2.95
N ASP A 73 -4.75 0.90 3.10
CA ASP A 73 -4.92 2.00 4.05
C ASP A 73 -6.15 2.86 3.73
N GLY A 74 -6.41 3.12 2.44
CA GLY A 74 -7.57 3.87 1.99
C GLY A 74 -8.89 3.14 2.25
N ILE A 75 -8.90 1.81 2.11
CA ILE A 75 -10.06 0.97 2.45
C ILE A 75 -10.26 0.98 3.98
N LEU A 76 -9.21 0.80 4.79
CA LEU A 76 -9.28 0.88 6.25
C LEU A 76 -9.82 2.25 6.72
N ALA A 77 -9.27 3.34 6.16
CA ALA A 77 -9.71 4.69 6.50
C ALA A 77 -11.19 4.91 6.17
N ARG A 78 -11.65 4.46 5.00
CA ARG A 78 -13.02 4.75 4.52
C ARG A 78 -14.07 3.81 5.07
N GLU A 79 -13.79 2.52 5.12
CA GLU A 79 -14.78 1.47 5.42
C GLU A 79 -14.76 1.03 6.89
N HIS A 80 -13.66 1.27 7.60
CA HIS A 80 -13.51 0.94 9.03
C HIS A 80 -13.46 2.18 9.94
N ASN A 81 -13.93 3.34 9.43
CA ASN A 81 -13.98 4.62 10.15
C ASN A 81 -12.64 5.12 10.71
N GLN A 82 -11.52 4.81 10.05
CA GLN A 82 -10.17 5.21 10.48
C GLN A 82 -9.63 6.47 9.78
N LYS A 83 -10.52 7.34 9.26
CA LYS A 83 -10.08 8.61 8.66
C LYS A 83 -9.44 9.50 9.73
N SER A 84 -8.27 10.04 9.45
CA SER A 84 -7.57 10.97 10.36
C SER A 84 -6.84 12.05 9.58
N ALA A 85 -6.65 13.23 10.19
CA ALA A 85 -5.88 14.31 9.59
C ALA A 85 -4.41 13.91 9.36
N LEU A 86 -3.83 13.15 10.30
CA LEU A 86 -2.48 12.60 10.17
C LEU A 86 -2.37 11.61 9.00
N GLY A 87 -3.38 10.76 8.80
CA GLY A 87 -3.42 9.84 7.65
C GLY A 87 -3.46 10.58 6.31
N ALA A 88 -4.03 11.79 6.24
CA ALA A 88 -4.02 12.62 5.03
C ALA A 88 -2.65 13.27 4.76
N ILE A 89 -1.80 13.43 5.77
CA ILE A 89 -0.43 13.95 5.62
C ILE A 89 0.54 12.82 5.29
N LEU A 90 0.32 11.61 5.83
CA LEU A 90 1.21 10.47 5.66
C LEU A 90 1.07 9.73 4.31
N ASN A 91 -0.10 9.80 3.67
CA ASN A 91 -0.41 9.10 2.41
C ASN A 91 -0.28 10.03 1.20
#